data_AF-X8EEP7-F1
#
_entry.id   AF-X8EEP7-F1
#
_cell.length_a   1.000
_cell.length_b   1.000
_cell.length_c   1.000
_cell.angle_alpha   90.00
_cell.angle_beta   90.00
_cell.angle_gamma   90.00
#
_symmetry.space_group_name_H-M   'P 1'
#
loop_
_entity.id
_entity.type
_entity.pdbx_description
1 polymer ?
#
loop_
_entity_poly.entity_id
_entity_poly.type
_entity_poly.pdbx_seq_one_letter_code
_entity_poly.pdbx_strand_id
1 'polypeptide(L)'
;MLARRLRRTNNNLADLIFTDVPGRVAKQLLQLAQRFGTQEGGAMRVTHDLTQEEIAQLVGASRETVNKALADFAHRGWIRLEGKSVLISDSERLARRAR
;
A
#
# COMPACT_ATOMS: atom_id res chain seq x y z
N MET A 1 -5.59 27.18 3.03
CA MET A 1 -4.67 26.21 2.36
C MET A 1 -3.67 25.50 3.29
N LEU A 2 -3.56 25.85 4.59
CA LEU A 2 -2.66 25.19 5.55
C LEU A 2 -3.28 23.98 6.28
N ALA A 3 -4.60 23.99 6.49
CA ALA A 3 -5.32 22.91 7.20
C ALA A 3 -5.22 21.52 6.52
N ARG A 4 -5.08 21.47 5.18
CA ARG A 4 -4.92 20.19 4.45
C ARG A 4 -3.54 19.55 4.65
N ARG A 5 -2.48 20.34 4.85
CA ARG A 5 -1.14 19.78 5.09
C ARG A 5 -1.05 19.22 6.52
N LEU A 6 -1.58 19.95 7.49
CA LEU A 6 -1.60 19.49 8.88
C LEU A 6 -2.44 18.21 9.07
N ARG A 7 -3.57 18.09 8.36
CA ARG A 7 -4.39 16.86 8.41
C ARG A 7 -3.70 15.63 7.81
N ARG A 8 -2.83 15.82 6.80
CA ARG A 8 -2.06 14.71 6.20
C ARG A 8 -1.01 14.18 7.17
N THR A 9 -0.30 15.06 7.88
CA THR A 9 0.70 14.63 8.87
C THR A 9 0.05 13.93 10.07
N ASN A 10 -1.12 14.39 10.53
CA ASN A 10 -1.78 13.80 11.69
C ASN A 10 -2.37 12.41 11.41
N ASN A 11 -2.90 12.18 10.20
CA ASN A 11 -3.36 10.86 9.80
C ASN A 11 -2.22 9.83 9.76
N ASN A 12 -1.02 10.24 9.34
CA ASN A 12 0.14 9.36 9.30
C ASN A 12 0.60 8.94 10.71
N LEU A 13 0.50 9.83 11.71
CA LEU A 13 0.83 9.52 13.11
C LEU A 13 -0.22 8.61 13.78
N ALA A 14 -1.50 8.81 13.49
CA ALA A 14 -2.57 7.94 13.99
C ALA A 14 -2.47 6.52 13.39
N ASP A 15 -2.16 6.40 12.09
CA ASP A 15 -1.92 5.11 11.44
C ASP A 15 -0.72 4.34 12.04
N LEU A 16 0.30 5.05 12.54
CA LEU A 16 1.49 4.46 13.17
C LEU A 16 1.18 3.80 14.52
N ILE A 17 0.15 4.26 15.22
CA ILE A 17 -0.21 3.82 16.58
C ILE A 17 -1.41 2.84 16.57
N PHE A 18 -2.34 2.99 15.63
CA PHE A 18 -3.59 2.22 15.58
C PHE A 18 -3.70 1.25 14.41
N THR A 19 -2.82 1.33 13.41
CA THR A 19 -2.83 0.40 12.27
C THR A 19 -1.56 -0.45 12.28
N ASP A 20 -1.74 -1.76 12.46
CA ASP A 20 -0.66 -2.72 12.31
C ASP A 20 -0.02 -2.60 10.92
N VAL A 21 1.26 -2.97 10.80
CA VAL A 21 2.05 -2.75 9.58
C VAL A 21 1.33 -3.16 8.29
N PRO A 22 0.62 -4.31 8.21
CA PRO A 22 -0.07 -4.68 6.97
C PRO A 22 -1.17 -3.68 6.57
N GLY A 23 -1.91 -3.08 7.50
CA GLY A 23 -2.92 -2.08 7.15
C GLY A 23 -2.30 -0.82 6.53
N ARG A 24 -1.15 -0.38 7.04
CA ARG A 24 -0.37 0.73 6.43
C ARG A 24 0.16 0.36 5.05
N VAL A 25 0.63 -0.88 4.84
CA VAL A 25 1.05 -1.38 3.51
C VAL A 25 -0.14 -1.35 2.53
N ALA A 26 -1.31 -1.86 2.94
CA ALA A 26 -2.52 -1.86 2.13
C ALA A 26 -2.93 -0.44 1.73
N LYS A 27 -2.94 0.49 2.70
CA LYS A 27 -3.23 1.91 2.46
C LYS A 27 -2.26 2.51 1.44
N GLN A 28 -0.98 2.18 1.54
CA GLN A 28 0.03 2.74 0.65
C GLN A 28 -0.04 2.19 -0.78
N LEU A 29 -0.33 0.89 -0.93
CA LEU A 29 -0.60 0.31 -2.25
C LEU A 29 -1.79 0.99 -2.93
N LEU A 30 -2.88 1.25 -2.19
CA LEU A 30 -4.05 1.96 -2.73
C LEU A 30 -3.73 3.40 -3.12
N GLN A 31 -2.90 4.10 -2.36
CA GLN A 31 -2.45 5.46 -2.72
C GLN A 31 -1.58 5.47 -3.98
N LEU A 32 -0.66 4.51 -4.10
CA LEU A 32 0.14 4.33 -5.33
C LEU A 32 -0.77 4.00 -6.52
N ALA A 33 -1.77 3.16 -6.31
CA ALA A 33 -2.75 2.81 -7.33
C ALA A 33 -3.58 4.01 -7.79
N GLN A 34 -3.97 4.91 -6.89
CA GLN A 34 -4.67 6.14 -7.27
C GLN A 34 -3.80 7.10 -8.10
N ARG A 35 -2.48 7.06 -7.91
CA ARG A 35 -1.55 8.02 -8.55
C ARG A 35 -0.91 7.49 -9.83
N PHE A 36 -0.63 6.19 -9.87
CA PHE A 36 0.14 5.52 -10.92
C PHE A 36 -0.59 4.30 -11.49
N GLY A 37 -1.81 4.04 -11.04
CA GLY A 37 -2.59 2.88 -11.47
C GLY A 37 -3.09 3.03 -12.90
N THR A 38 -2.84 2.00 -13.71
CA THR A 38 -3.41 1.85 -15.04
C THR A 38 -4.34 0.63 -15.03
N GLN A 39 -5.53 0.78 -15.61
CA GLN A 39 -6.47 -0.32 -15.73
C GLN A 39 -5.98 -1.31 -16.80
N GLU A 40 -5.82 -2.58 -16.44
CA GLU A 40 -5.38 -3.64 -17.35
C GLU A 40 -6.18 -4.92 -17.08
N GLY A 41 -6.98 -5.35 -18.06
CA GLY A 41 -7.68 -6.64 -18.01
C GLY A 41 -8.62 -6.84 -16.81
N GLY A 42 -9.19 -5.76 -16.25
CA GLY A 42 -10.05 -5.82 -15.07
C GLY A 42 -9.32 -5.70 -13.72
N ALA A 43 -7.99 -5.64 -13.72
CA ALA A 43 -7.16 -5.35 -12.56
C ALA A 43 -6.49 -3.98 -12.67
N MET A 44 -5.95 -3.48 -11.56
CA MET A 44 -5.22 -2.21 -11.52
C MET A 44 -3.72 -2.50 -11.41
N ARG A 45 -2.96 -2.24 -12.48
CA ARG A 45 -1.50 -2.34 -12.47
C ARG A 45 -0.91 -1.06 -11.91
N VAL A 46 -0.05 -1.19 -10.91
CA VAL A 46 0.65 -0.10 -10.24
C VAL A 46 2.15 -0.26 -10.48
N THR A 47 2.67 0.46 -11.47
CA THR A 47 4.12 0.53 -11.71
C THR A 47 4.68 1.65 -10.86
N HIS A 48 5.23 1.30 -9.69
CA HIS A 48 5.73 2.30 -8.74
C HIS A 48 7.24 2.54 -8.86
N ASP A 49 7.98 1.66 -9.54
CA ASP A 49 9.45 1.66 -9.66
C ASP A 49 10.25 1.60 -8.34
N LEU A 50 9.54 1.64 -7.21
CA LEU A 50 10.09 1.46 -5.87
C LEU A 50 10.54 0.02 -5.60
N THR A 51 11.63 -0.09 -4.87
CA THR A 51 12.07 -1.30 -4.19
C THR A 51 11.25 -1.56 -2.92
N GLN A 52 11.30 -2.79 -2.42
CA GLN A 52 10.65 -3.15 -1.14
C GLN A 52 11.22 -2.37 0.05
N GLU A 53 12.49 -1.98 0.00
CA GLU A 53 13.12 -1.13 1.02
C GLU A 53 12.51 0.27 1.01
N GLU A 54 12.32 0.87 -0.17
CA GLU A 54 11.68 2.18 -0.30
C GLU A 54 10.21 2.13 0.14
N ILE A 55 9.49 1.04 -0.16
CA ILE A 55 8.14 0.82 0.37
C ILE A 55 8.16 0.74 1.91
N ALA A 56 9.14 0.03 2.49
CA ALA A 56 9.29 -0.08 3.93
C ALA A 56 9.54 1.28 4.60
N GLN A 57 10.40 2.11 4.01
CA GLN A 57 10.63 3.48 4.46
C GLN A 57 9.37 4.35 4.36
N LEU A 58 8.60 4.24 3.27
CA LEU A 58 7.35 4.98 3.10
C LEU A 58 6.28 4.58 4.11
N VAL A 59 6.22 3.30 4.46
CA VAL A 59 5.26 2.74 5.42
C VAL A 59 5.72 3.02 6.87
N GLY A 60 7.01 3.23 7.10
CA GLY A 60 7.59 3.37 8.44
C GLY A 60 7.62 2.04 9.19
N ALA A 61 8.11 0.99 8.52
CA ALA A 61 8.25 -0.36 9.06
C ALA A 61 9.52 -1.04 8.54
N SER A 62 9.90 -2.18 9.12
CA SER A 62 11.03 -2.96 8.58
C SER A 62 10.68 -3.59 7.23
N ARG A 63 11.68 -3.76 6.36
CA ARG A 63 11.53 -4.48 5.09
C ARG A 63 10.97 -5.90 5.28
N GLU A 64 11.37 -6.59 6.33
CA GLU A 64 10.87 -7.94 6.64
C GLU A 64 9.36 -7.92 6.91
N THR A 65 8.88 -6.96 7.71
CA THR A 65 7.45 -6.85 8.04
C THR A 65 6.62 -6.47 6.82
N VAL A 66 7.11 -5.57 5.96
CA VAL A 66 6.46 -5.22 4.70
C VAL A 66 6.40 -6.42 3.76
N ASN A 67 7.49 -7.17 3.63
CA ASN A 67 7.51 -8.37 2.79
C ASN A 67 6.54 -9.44 3.27
N LYS A 68 6.43 -9.65 4.59
CA LYS A 68 5.42 -10.55 5.17
C LYS A 68 4.00 -10.11 4.82
N ALA A 69 3.71 -8.80 4.91
CA ALA A 69 2.40 -8.27 4.54
C ALA A 69 2.10 -8.41 3.03
N LEU A 70 3.07 -8.07 2.16
CA LEU A 70 2.92 -8.22 0.71
C LEU A 70 2.73 -9.70 0.32
N ALA A 71 3.46 -10.61 0.95
CA ALA A 71 3.31 -12.04 0.74
C ALA A 71 1.94 -12.55 1.19
N ASP A 72 1.43 -12.11 2.35
CA ASP A 72 0.07 -12.45 2.83
C ASP A 72 -1.00 -11.95 1.85
N PHE A 73 -0.88 -10.72 1.34
CA PHE A 73 -1.82 -10.18 0.36
C PHE A 73 -1.77 -10.93 -0.97
N ALA A 74 -0.58 -11.33 -1.41
CA ALA A 74 -0.40 -12.14 -2.61
C ALA A 74 -1.00 -13.55 -2.42
N HIS A 75 -0.76 -14.19 -1.27
CA HIS A 75 -1.30 -15.50 -0.94
C HIS A 75 -2.84 -15.51 -0.90
N ARG A 76 -3.44 -14.42 -0.40
CA ARG A 76 -4.90 -14.22 -0.39
C ARG A 76 -5.49 -13.85 -1.77
N GLY A 77 -4.64 -13.64 -2.78
CA GLY A 77 -5.06 -13.24 -4.13
C GLY A 77 -5.52 -11.79 -4.25
N TRP A 78 -5.22 -10.92 -3.27
CA TRP A 78 -5.61 -9.50 -3.34
C TRP A 78 -4.70 -8.72 -4.28
N ILE A 79 -3.43 -9.12 -4.35
CA ILE A 79 -2.42 -8.53 -5.21
C ILE A 79 -1.61 -9.62 -5.92
N ARG A 80 -0.90 -9.25 -6.98
CA ARG A 80 0.23 -10.00 -7.51
C ARG A 80 1.44 -9.09 -7.58
N LEU A 81 2.59 -9.62 -7.18
CA LEU A 81 3.87 -8.93 -7.25
C LEU A 81 4.53 -9.26 -8.59
N GLU A 82 4.84 -8.24 -9.39
CA GLU A 82 5.47 -8.36 -10.70
C GLU A 82 6.68 -7.43 -10.78
N GLY A 83 7.81 -7.88 -10.22
CA GLY A 83 9.06 -7.11 -10.20
C GLY A 83 8.91 -5.79 -9.45
N LYS A 84 8.98 -4.68 -10.19
CA LYS A 84 8.78 -3.30 -9.67
C LYS A 84 7.33 -2.79 -9.83
N SER A 85 6.41 -3.70 -10.12
CA SER A 85 4.99 -3.40 -10.25
C SER A 85 4.14 -4.31 -9.38
N VAL A 86 2.95 -3.82 -9.01
CA VAL A 86 1.96 -4.57 -8.25
C VAL A 86 0.65 -4.54 -9.01
N LEU A 87 0.05 -5.71 -9.23
CA LEU A 87 -1.27 -5.83 -9.83
C LEU A 87 -2.30 -6.05 -8.72
N ILE A 88 -3.17 -5.08 -8.50
CA ILE A 88 -4.24 -5.15 -7.50
C ILE A 88 -5.44 -5.82 -8.15
N SER A 89 -5.77 -7.02 -7.67
CA SER A 89 -6.89 -7.83 -8.16
C SER A 89 -8.19 -7.56 -7.39
N ASP A 90 -8.10 -7.30 -6.08
CA ASP A 90 -9.24 -7.00 -5.22
C ASP A 90 -8.95 -5.76 -4.37
N SER A 91 -9.30 -4.59 -4.93
CA SER A 91 -9.10 -3.30 -4.27
C SER A 91 -10.05 -3.09 -3.08
N GLU A 92 -11.21 -3.75 -3.06
CA GLU A 92 -12.19 -3.64 -1.98
C GLU A 92 -11.66 -4.33 -0.70
N ARG A 93 -11.16 -5.56 -0.81
CA ARG A 93 -10.55 -6.27 0.33
C ARG A 93 -9.31 -5.55 0.84
N LEU A 94 -8.49 -5.04 -0.07
CA LEU A 94 -7.31 -4.25 0.31
C LEU A 94 -7.72 -2.96 1.05
N ALA A 95 -8.79 -2.30 0.60
CA ALA A 95 -9.33 -1.11 1.26
C ALA A 95 -9.95 -1.41 2.63
N ARG A 96 -10.56 -2.59 2.82
CA ARG A 96 -11.00 -3.05 4.14
C ARG A 96 -9.83 -3.31 5.08
N ARG A 97 -8.72 -3.87 4.58
CA ARG A 97 -7.50 -4.11 5.37
C ARG A 97 -6.79 -2.83 5.80
N ALA A 98 -6.95 -1.77 5.02
CA ALA A 98 -6.37 -0.44 5.25
C ALA A 98 -7.15 0.41 6.27
N ARG A 99 -8.29 -0.06 6.77
CA ARG A 99 -9.13 0.63 7.77
C ARG A 99 -8.73 0.28 9.19
#